data_AF-A0A7S3QP79-F1
#
_entry.id   AF-A0A7S3QP79-F1
#
_cell.length_a   1.000
_cell.length_b   1.000
_cell.length_c   1.000
_cell.angle_alpha   90.00
_cell.angle_beta   90.00
_cell.angle_gamma   90.00
#
_symmetry.space_group_name_H-M   'P 1'
#
loop_
_entity.id
_entity.type
_entity.pdbx_description
1 polymer ?
#
loop_
_entity_poly.entity_id
_entity_poly.type
_entity_poly.pdbx_seq_one_letter_code
_entity_poly.pdbx_strand_id
1 'polypeptide(L)'
;MLIQPTPKGNQLLGLTTMYNFWAYPDNIRLRLSQILVLPPYQDAGLGKRMLQVTYDIARARSCIDLTIEDPTPNLQRVREKLEVEQLLSTPWAAHMAAECAQAMVEGRPPSYNGGNNSNGSAASTAPQQQQQQQQPRQQQPYEAPQMYGAPLAFVARAQQDLKLYRREARLVWESLLFMQPGLWQSSRGRNSLEALVAARLEETNFSHCAQAAERKRLVQTNKEDERCFIVMRVKDATQAVESSNKGGEAGQSAHGRLNVVTVSAEEKAAKMGEMVEERMEQMAALKRLVERGVRAAKGAHL
;
A
#
# COMPACT_ATOMS: atom_id res chain seq x y z
N MET A 1 -5.66 15.70 -21.40
CA MET A 1 -4.45 16.39 -21.88
C MET A 1 -4.23 17.63 -21.02
N LEU A 2 -2.99 18.03 -20.78
CA LEU A 2 -2.65 19.29 -20.13
C LEU A 2 -2.24 20.30 -21.19
N ILE A 3 -3.00 21.38 -21.32
CA ILE A 3 -2.84 22.39 -22.38
C ILE A 3 -2.74 23.77 -21.73
N GLN A 4 -1.79 24.57 -22.22
CA GLN A 4 -1.65 25.99 -21.88
C GLN A 4 -2.07 26.84 -23.07
N PRO A 5 -3.09 27.71 -22.93
CA PRO A 5 -3.42 28.70 -23.94
C PRO A 5 -2.28 29.72 -24.08
N THR A 6 -1.83 29.97 -25.32
CA THR A 6 -0.83 30.99 -25.64
C THR A 6 -1.36 31.91 -26.76
N PRO A 7 -0.80 33.12 -26.96
CA PRO A 7 -1.19 33.99 -28.07
C PRO A 7 -1.03 33.35 -29.46
N LYS A 8 -0.17 32.33 -29.59
CA LYS A 8 0.10 31.59 -30.83
C LYS A 8 -0.74 30.32 -30.97
N GLY A 9 -1.62 30.03 -30.02
CA GLY A 9 -2.46 28.82 -29.98
C GLY A 9 -2.28 27.99 -28.72
N ASN A 10 -2.84 26.78 -28.73
CA ASN A 10 -2.81 25.86 -27.59
C ASN A 10 -1.51 25.06 -27.56
N GLN A 11 -0.74 25.18 -26.48
CA GLN A 11 0.49 24.42 -26.28
C GLN A 11 0.22 23.19 -25.41
N LEU A 12 0.56 22.01 -25.91
CA LEU A 12 0.50 20.77 -25.14
C LEU A 12 1.67 20.71 -24.15
N LEU A 13 1.39 20.52 -22.87
CA LEU A 13 2.39 20.39 -21.82
C LEU A 13 2.58 18.94 -21.35
N GLY A 14 1.53 18.11 -21.48
CA GLY A 14 1.56 16.73 -21.03
C GLY A 14 0.29 15.95 -21.36
N LEU A 15 0.38 14.63 -21.21
CA LEU A 15 -0.72 13.69 -21.47
C LEU A 15 -0.85 12.67 -20.34
N THR A 16 -2.08 12.22 -20.12
CA THR A 16 -2.41 11.13 -19.19
C THR A 16 -3.43 10.23 -19.86
N THR A 17 -3.21 8.92 -19.80
CA THR A 17 -4.13 7.90 -20.29
C THR A 17 -4.66 7.09 -19.11
N MET A 18 -5.96 6.75 -19.16
CA MET A 18 -6.64 6.03 -18.09
C MET A 18 -7.60 5.00 -18.70
N TYR A 19 -7.74 3.87 -18.02
CA TYR A 19 -8.69 2.81 -18.38
C TYR A 19 -9.70 2.59 -17.26
N ASN A 20 -10.94 2.32 -17.66
CA ASN A 20 -12.01 1.92 -16.75
C ASN A 20 -12.02 0.38 -16.70
N PHE A 21 -11.69 -0.17 -15.54
CA PHE A 21 -11.84 -1.60 -15.28
C PHE A 21 -13.16 -1.86 -14.60
N TRP A 22 -13.90 -2.85 -15.07
CA TRP A 22 -15.07 -3.33 -14.35
C TRP A 22 -14.64 -3.97 -13.03
N ALA A 23 -15.34 -3.60 -11.96
CA ALA A 23 -15.16 -4.12 -10.63
C ALA A 23 -16.51 -4.63 -10.13
N TYR A 24 -16.61 -5.95 -9.97
CA TYR A 24 -17.82 -6.60 -9.47
C TYR A 24 -18.33 -5.94 -8.16
N PRO A 25 -19.65 -5.87 -7.94
CA PRO A 25 -20.73 -6.31 -8.83
C PRO A 25 -21.05 -5.36 -9.99
N ASP A 26 -21.03 -4.06 -9.75
CA ASP A 26 -21.38 -3.06 -10.75
C ASP A 26 -20.66 -1.73 -10.48
N ASN A 27 -19.33 -1.81 -10.38
CA ASN A 27 -18.51 -0.64 -10.15
C ASN A 27 -17.40 -0.50 -11.19
N ILE A 28 -16.77 0.67 -11.19
CA ILE A 28 -15.62 0.97 -12.04
C ILE A 28 -14.40 1.26 -11.18
N ARG A 29 -13.28 0.64 -11.51
CA ARG A 29 -11.95 0.96 -11.01
C ARG A 29 -11.20 1.75 -12.07
N LEU A 30 -10.76 2.95 -11.74
CA LEU A 30 -9.94 3.74 -12.66
C LEU A 30 -8.49 3.28 -12.54
N ARG A 31 -7.83 3.04 -13.68
CA ARG A 31 -6.39 2.77 -13.73
C ARG A 31 -5.70 3.83 -14.57
N LEU A 32 -4.79 4.58 -13.96
CA LEU A 32 -3.83 5.41 -14.68
C LEU A 32 -2.83 4.47 -15.36
N SER A 33 -2.75 4.54 -16.69
CA SER A 33 -1.82 3.72 -17.47
C SER A 33 -0.54 4.48 -17.77
N GLN A 34 -0.65 5.67 -18.37
CA GLN A 34 0.51 6.50 -18.69
C GLN A 34 0.29 7.92 -18.19
N ILE A 35 1.34 8.54 -17.67
CA ILE A 35 1.40 9.96 -17.34
C ILE A 35 2.73 10.51 -17.82
N LEU A 36 2.68 11.57 -18.61
CA LEU A 36 3.87 12.20 -19.17
C LEU A 36 3.73 13.72 -19.13
N VAL A 37 4.73 14.36 -18.56
CA VAL A 37 4.99 15.79 -18.71
C VAL A 37 6.14 15.92 -19.70
N LEU A 38 5.99 16.75 -20.73
CA LEU A 38 7.03 16.92 -21.74
C LEU A 38 8.31 17.48 -21.10
N PRO A 39 9.51 17.06 -21.55
CA PRO A 39 10.78 17.41 -20.91
C PRO A 39 10.97 18.90 -20.57
N PRO A 40 10.61 19.87 -21.44
CA PRO A 40 10.77 21.29 -21.13
C PRO A 40 9.92 21.80 -19.96
N TYR A 41 8.90 21.05 -19.54
CA TYR A 41 7.94 21.43 -18.50
C TYR A 41 8.01 20.55 -17.25
N GLN A 42 9.05 19.70 -17.16
CA GLN A 42 9.28 18.87 -15.97
C GLN A 42 9.69 19.75 -14.77
N ASP A 43 9.60 19.16 -13.57
CA ASP A 43 9.93 19.81 -12.29
C ASP A 43 9.12 21.08 -11.92
N ALA A 44 8.18 21.51 -12.76
CA ALA A 44 7.25 22.61 -12.49
C ALA A 44 6.00 22.19 -11.68
N GLY A 45 5.96 20.96 -11.14
CA GLY A 45 4.80 20.43 -10.39
C GLY A 45 3.61 19.99 -11.25
N LEU A 46 3.71 20.05 -12.58
CA LEU A 46 2.64 19.64 -13.51
C LEU A 46 2.23 18.18 -13.35
N GLY A 47 3.19 17.28 -13.11
CA GLY A 47 2.90 15.85 -12.90
C GLY A 47 2.01 15.62 -11.67
N LYS A 48 2.28 16.33 -10.56
CA LYS A 48 1.43 16.30 -9.37
C LYS A 48 0.03 16.81 -9.68
N ARG A 49 -0.08 17.90 -10.44
CA ARG A 49 -1.39 18.49 -10.83
C ARG A 49 -2.20 17.54 -11.72
N MET A 50 -1.56 16.88 -12.67
CA MET A 50 -2.20 15.89 -13.54
C MET A 50 -2.68 14.66 -12.74
N LEU A 51 -1.89 14.21 -11.76
CA LEU A 51 -2.30 13.15 -10.85
C LEU A 51 -3.50 13.57 -9.96
N GLN A 52 -3.50 14.80 -9.46
CA GLN A 52 -4.64 15.37 -8.72
C GLN A 52 -5.92 15.38 -9.57
N VAL A 53 -5.83 15.84 -10.82
CA VAL A 53 -6.97 15.81 -11.75
C VAL A 53 -7.46 14.38 -11.99
N THR A 54 -6.56 13.40 -12.03
CA THR A 54 -6.95 11.98 -12.14
C THR A 54 -7.76 11.51 -10.94
N TYR A 55 -7.38 11.91 -9.73
CA TYR A 55 -8.17 11.67 -8.51
C TYR A 55 -9.53 12.39 -8.55
N ASP A 56 -9.57 13.63 -9.04
CA ASP A 56 -10.82 14.39 -9.22
C ASP A 56 -11.77 13.68 -10.19
N ILE A 57 -11.25 13.13 -11.30
CA ILE A 57 -12.02 12.33 -12.26
C ILE A 57 -12.53 11.04 -11.61
N ALA A 58 -11.71 10.33 -10.83
CA ALA A 58 -12.12 9.12 -10.11
C ALA A 58 -13.26 9.41 -9.13
N ARG A 59 -13.22 10.56 -8.43
CA ARG A 59 -14.30 11.02 -7.55
C ARG A 59 -15.56 11.36 -8.34
N ALA A 60 -15.43 12.17 -9.40
CA ALA A 60 -16.56 12.60 -10.23
C ALA A 60 -17.30 11.43 -10.90
N ARG A 61 -16.57 10.37 -11.26
CA ARG A 61 -17.12 9.14 -11.85
C ARG A 61 -17.59 8.11 -10.83
N SER A 62 -17.55 8.42 -9.54
CA SER A 62 -17.88 7.47 -8.46
C SER A 62 -17.13 6.14 -8.59
N CYS A 63 -15.87 6.18 -9.04
CA CYS A 63 -15.04 4.99 -9.09
C CYS A 63 -14.77 4.44 -7.68
N ILE A 64 -14.48 3.14 -7.58
CA ILE A 64 -14.16 2.52 -6.27
C ILE A 64 -12.82 3.01 -5.72
N ASP A 65 -11.83 3.16 -6.59
CA ASP A 65 -10.49 3.64 -6.28
C ASP A 65 -9.73 3.96 -7.58
N LEU A 66 -8.56 4.59 -7.41
CA LEU A 66 -7.57 4.83 -8.44
C LEU A 66 -6.36 3.91 -8.27
N THR A 67 -6.07 3.13 -9.31
CA THR A 67 -4.83 2.34 -9.44
C THR A 67 -3.88 2.97 -10.44
N ILE A 68 -2.58 2.67 -10.32
CA ILE A 68 -1.57 3.11 -11.29
C ILE A 68 -0.86 1.85 -11.79
N GLU A 69 -0.72 1.74 -13.10
CA GLU A 69 0.02 0.67 -13.77
C GLU A 69 1.52 0.89 -13.62
N ASP A 70 2.22 -0.08 -13.02
CA ASP A 70 3.67 -0.13 -12.83
C ASP A 70 4.33 1.25 -12.55
N PRO A 71 3.94 1.93 -11.44
CA PRO A 71 4.39 3.29 -11.19
C PRO A 71 5.90 3.35 -10.99
N THR A 72 6.56 4.27 -11.70
CA THR A 72 8.00 4.52 -11.51
C THR A 72 8.29 5.03 -10.09
N PRO A 73 9.51 4.86 -9.54
CA PRO A 73 9.84 5.36 -8.20
C PRO A 73 9.54 6.85 -8.02
N ASN A 74 9.81 7.67 -9.03
CA ASN A 74 9.49 9.10 -9.00
C ASN A 74 7.97 9.35 -8.95
N LEU A 75 7.18 8.60 -9.73
CA LEU A 75 5.72 8.70 -9.70
C LEU A 75 5.16 8.25 -8.35
N GLN A 76 5.72 7.20 -7.74
CA GLN A 76 5.34 6.76 -6.40
C GLN A 76 5.58 7.85 -5.35
N ARG A 77 6.74 8.53 -5.38
CA ARG A 77 7.01 9.67 -4.47
C ARG A 77 6.04 10.83 -4.67
N VAL A 78 5.72 11.18 -5.92
CA VAL A 78 4.76 12.24 -6.24
C VAL A 78 3.36 11.86 -5.75
N ARG A 79 2.97 10.59 -5.94
CA ARG A 79 1.71 10.03 -5.48
C ARG A 79 1.60 10.07 -3.96
N GLU A 80 2.60 9.55 -3.26
CA GLU A 80 2.65 9.52 -1.80
C GLU A 80 2.54 10.94 -1.23
N LYS A 81 3.28 11.90 -1.80
CA LYS A 81 3.15 13.32 -1.43
C LYS A 81 1.74 13.85 -1.59
N LEU A 82 1.10 13.57 -2.72
CA LEU A 82 -0.26 14.03 -2.99
C LEU A 82 -1.28 13.41 -2.03
N GLU A 83 -1.15 12.12 -1.74
CA GLU A 83 -2.05 11.38 -0.85
C GLU A 83 -1.90 11.84 0.60
N VAL A 84 -0.67 12.05 1.07
CA VAL A 84 -0.41 12.63 2.40
C VAL A 84 -0.97 14.05 2.49
N GLU A 85 -0.76 14.90 1.47
CA GLU A 85 -1.34 16.25 1.43
C GLU A 85 -2.88 16.20 1.52
N GLN A 86 -3.53 15.28 0.79
CA GLN A 86 -4.99 15.11 0.85
C GLN A 86 -5.47 14.59 2.22
N LEU A 87 -4.78 13.61 2.81
CA LEU A 87 -5.13 13.05 4.12
C LEU A 87 -4.92 14.06 5.26
N LEU A 88 -3.84 14.83 5.24
CA LEU A 88 -3.62 15.91 6.20
C LEU A 88 -4.68 17.01 6.09
N SER A 89 -5.18 17.26 4.88
CA SER A 89 -6.28 18.22 4.64
C SER A 89 -7.66 17.66 5.04
N THR A 90 -7.73 16.38 5.43
CA THR A 90 -8.97 15.69 5.73
C THR A 90 -9.10 15.48 7.25
N PRO A 91 -10.05 16.17 7.94
CA PRO A 91 -10.08 16.21 9.40
C PRO A 91 -10.16 14.84 10.08
N TRP A 92 -10.95 13.92 9.53
CA TRP A 92 -11.10 12.59 10.11
C TRP A 92 -9.80 11.77 10.03
N ALA A 93 -9.06 11.90 8.93
CA ALA A 93 -7.81 11.15 8.74
C ALA A 93 -6.71 11.70 9.64
N ALA A 94 -6.61 13.03 9.73
CA ALA A 94 -5.69 13.69 10.63
C ALA A 94 -5.97 13.34 12.11
N HIS A 95 -7.24 13.31 12.51
CA HIS A 95 -7.65 12.90 13.86
C HIS A 95 -7.27 11.46 14.17
N MET A 96 -7.61 10.50 13.30
CA MET A 96 -7.27 9.10 13.50
C MET A 96 -5.75 8.88 13.60
N ALA A 97 -4.96 9.60 12.80
CA ALA A 97 -3.51 9.53 12.87
C ALA A 97 -2.96 10.14 14.17
N ALA A 98 -3.51 11.26 14.63
CA ALA A 98 -3.14 11.89 15.89
C ALA A 98 -3.45 10.99 17.10
N GLU A 99 -4.63 10.39 17.15
CA GLU A 99 -5.01 9.42 18.20
C GLU A 99 -4.08 8.21 18.22
N CYS A 100 -3.75 7.67 17.04
CA CYS A 100 -2.82 6.55 16.92
C CYS A 100 -1.41 6.95 17.37
N ALA A 101 -0.93 8.13 16.99
CA ALA A 101 0.37 8.63 17.41
C ALA A 101 0.45 8.84 18.93
N GLN A 102 -0.62 9.35 19.57
CA GLN A 102 -0.71 9.43 21.03
C GLN A 102 -0.68 8.04 21.66
N ALA A 103 -1.45 7.10 21.12
CA ALA A 103 -1.45 5.71 21.60
C ALA A 103 -0.06 5.06 21.50
N MET A 104 0.72 5.33 20.45
CA MET A 104 2.11 4.87 20.30
C MET A 104 3.04 5.46 21.36
N VAL A 105 2.87 6.75 21.69
CA VAL A 105 3.66 7.42 22.73
C VAL A 105 3.36 6.86 24.12
N GLU A 106 2.09 6.61 24.41
CA GLU A 106 1.61 6.06 25.68
C GLU A 106 1.82 4.53 25.79
N GLY A 107 1.95 3.85 24.65
CA GLY A 107 2.07 2.40 24.59
C GLY A 107 0.78 1.64 24.81
N ARG A 108 -0.35 2.27 24.54
CA ARG A 108 -1.69 1.67 24.63
C ARG A 108 -2.19 1.28 23.25
N PRO A 109 -3.14 0.34 23.14
CA PRO A 109 -3.80 0.09 21.87
C PRO A 109 -4.54 1.36 21.41
N PRO A 110 -4.51 1.68 20.10
CA PRO A 110 -5.28 2.79 19.58
C PRO A 110 -6.78 2.50 19.72
N SER A 111 -7.52 3.48 20.21
CA SER A 111 -8.98 3.40 20.32
C SER A 111 -9.56 4.27 19.21
N TYR A 112 -10.05 3.64 18.15
CA TYR A 112 -10.72 4.35 17.07
C TYR A 112 -12.19 4.50 17.46
N ASN A 113 -12.59 5.71 17.82
CA ASN A 113 -13.94 5.99 18.26
C ASN A 113 -14.90 5.93 17.06
N GLY A 114 -15.43 4.73 16.76
CA GLY A 114 -16.44 4.54 15.71
C GLY A 114 -16.53 3.13 15.12
N GLY A 115 -17.45 2.32 15.67
CA GLY A 115 -18.19 1.30 14.91
C GLY A 115 -17.68 -0.14 14.93
N ASN A 116 -18.26 -0.94 15.83
CA ASN A 116 -18.40 -2.42 15.82
C ASN A 116 -17.14 -3.27 15.55
N ASN A 117 -16.61 -3.83 16.64
CA ASN A 117 -16.46 -5.28 16.73
C ASN A 117 -16.81 -5.73 18.16
N SER A 118 -18.08 -6.06 18.36
CA SER A 118 -18.49 -6.97 19.42
C SER A 118 -17.88 -8.34 19.15
N ASN A 119 -16.69 -8.58 19.69
CA ASN A 119 -16.26 -9.91 20.11
C ASN A 119 -15.86 -9.80 21.59
N GLY A 120 -16.85 -9.44 22.41
CA GLY A 120 -16.82 -9.72 23.83
C GLY A 120 -17.62 -10.99 24.08
N SER A 121 -16.98 -12.01 24.65
CA SER A 121 -17.58 -13.05 25.49
C SER A 121 -16.41 -13.70 26.22
N ALA A 122 -16.15 -13.40 27.49
CA ALA A 122 -16.93 -13.81 28.67
C ALA A 122 -16.99 -15.35 28.80
N ALA A 123 -16.62 -15.80 30.00
CA ALA A 123 -16.31 -17.17 30.38
C ALA A 123 -17.52 -18.13 30.41
N SER A 124 -17.20 -19.42 30.25
CA SER A 124 -17.87 -20.64 30.75
C SER A 124 -19.32 -20.93 30.36
N THR A 125 -19.56 -22.09 29.74
CA THR A 125 -20.29 -23.27 30.31
C THR A 125 -20.64 -24.24 29.17
N ALA A 126 -20.21 -25.51 29.28
CA ALA A 126 -20.65 -26.63 28.44
C ALA A 126 -22.08 -27.09 28.86
N PRO A 127 -22.93 -27.65 27.98
CA PRO A 127 -22.82 -29.07 27.62
C PRO A 127 -23.23 -29.50 26.18
N GLN A 128 -22.68 -30.67 25.83
CA GLN A 128 -22.96 -31.71 24.81
C GLN A 128 -24.04 -31.57 23.69
N GLN A 129 -23.50 -31.71 22.47
CA GLN A 129 -23.82 -32.65 21.38
C GLN A 129 -25.21 -32.64 20.69
N GLN A 130 -25.21 -32.13 19.45
CA GLN A 130 -25.81 -32.79 18.27
C GLN A 130 -24.87 -32.60 17.07
N GLN A 131 -24.32 -33.70 16.56
CA GLN A 131 -23.41 -33.73 15.40
C GLN A 131 -24.22 -33.68 14.10
N GLN A 132 -24.26 -32.51 13.46
CA GLN A 132 -24.43 -32.39 12.01
C GLN A 132 -23.11 -31.94 11.41
N GLN A 133 -22.60 -32.73 10.45
CA GLN A 133 -21.34 -32.50 9.75
C GLN A 133 -21.38 -31.18 8.98
N GLN A 134 -20.90 -30.11 9.61
CA GLN A 134 -20.59 -28.85 8.96
C GLN A 134 -19.17 -28.95 8.39
N GLN A 135 -19.05 -28.71 7.09
CA GLN A 135 -17.78 -28.61 6.38
C GLN A 135 -16.86 -27.60 7.09
N PRO A 136 -15.56 -27.89 7.29
CA PRO A 136 -14.67 -26.97 7.97
C PRO A 136 -14.50 -25.71 7.09
N ARG A 137 -15.16 -24.63 7.50
CA ARG A 137 -14.88 -23.29 6.98
C ARG A 137 -13.40 -23.03 7.27
N GLN A 138 -12.56 -23.08 6.23
CA GLN A 138 -11.12 -22.85 6.34
C GLN A 138 -10.89 -21.53 7.07
N GLN A 139 -10.42 -21.62 8.32
CA GLN A 139 -10.11 -20.47 9.12
C GLN A 139 -8.87 -19.84 8.51
N GLN A 140 -9.04 -18.63 7.97
CA GLN A 140 -7.91 -17.75 7.65
C GLN A 140 -7.01 -17.71 8.88
N PRO A 141 -5.69 -17.92 8.78
CA PRO A 141 -4.80 -17.73 9.91
C PRO A 141 -5.02 -16.30 10.41
N TYR A 142 -5.43 -16.17 11.68
CA TYR A 142 -5.54 -14.89 12.36
C TYR A 142 -4.12 -14.34 12.52
N GLU A 143 -3.63 -13.65 11.50
CA GLU A 143 -2.47 -12.78 11.61
C GLU A 143 -2.85 -11.71 12.64
N ALA A 144 -2.19 -11.73 13.80
CA ALA A 144 -2.47 -10.78 14.86
C ALA A 144 -2.38 -9.36 14.28
N PRO A 145 -3.44 -8.53 14.37
CA PRO A 145 -3.41 -7.19 13.82
C PRO A 145 -2.18 -6.46 14.37
N GLN A 146 -1.33 -5.98 13.46
CA GLN A 146 -0.19 -5.19 13.86
C GLN A 146 -0.72 -3.98 14.64
N MET A 147 -0.28 -3.83 15.88
CA MET A 147 -0.93 -2.99 16.91
C MET A 147 -1.22 -1.54 16.44
N TYR A 148 -0.36 -0.99 15.57
CA TYR A 148 -0.46 0.37 15.04
C TYR A 148 -0.62 0.42 13.51
N GLY A 149 -0.94 -0.73 12.89
CA GLY A 149 -1.22 -0.81 11.46
C GLY A 149 -2.43 0.02 11.04
N ALA A 150 -2.53 0.28 9.74
CA ALA A 150 -3.63 1.08 9.19
C ALA A 150 -5.00 0.45 9.53
N PRO A 151 -5.87 1.16 10.26
CA PRO A 151 -7.17 0.62 10.66
C PRO A 151 -8.04 0.27 9.45
N LEU A 152 -8.83 -0.80 9.54
CA LEU A 152 -9.76 -1.15 8.46
C LEU A 152 -10.75 -0.02 8.15
N ALA A 153 -11.22 0.68 9.19
CA ALA A 153 -12.07 1.86 9.04
C ALA A 153 -11.36 3.00 8.29
N PHE A 154 -10.08 3.24 8.59
CA PHE A 154 -9.26 4.22 7.87
C PHE A 154 -9.12 3.82 6.40
N VAL A 155 -8.76 2.57 6.10
CA VAL A 155 -8.57 2.08 4.73
C VAL A 155 -9.88 2.15 3.93
N ALA A 156 -10.99 1.74 4.53
CA ALA A 156 -12.31 1.79 3.88
C ALA A 156 -12.73 3.23 3.57
N ARG A 157 -12.56 4.14 4.53
CA ARG A 157 -12.92 5.55 4.35
C ARG A 157 -11.98 6.29 3.39
N ALA A 158 -10.69 5.99 3.42
CA ALA A 158 -9.72 6.52 2.46
C ALA A 158 -10.04 6.07 1.02
N GLN A 159 -10.48 4.81 0.85
CA GLN A 159 -10.96 4.31 -0.42
C GLN A 159 -12.26 5.02 -0.86
N GLN A 160 -13.22 5.18 0.05
CA GLN A 160 -14.51 5.79 -0.25
C GLN A 160 -14.40 7.28 -0.60
N ASP A 161 -13.76 8.08 0.27
CA ASP A 161 -13.76 9.54 0.20
C ASP A 161 -12.69 10.06 -0.76
N LEU A 162 -11.51 9.46 -0.71
CA LEU A 162 -10.32 9.96 -1.41
C LEU A 162 -9.91 9.10 -2.61
N LYS A 163 -10.58 7.95 -2.82
CA LYS A 163 -10.32 7.00 -3.92
C LYS A 163 -8.92 6.37 -3.86
N LEU A 164 -8.33 6.25 -2.67
CA LEU A 164 -7.06 5.55 -2.51
C LEU A 164 -7.26 4.04 -2.74
N TYR A 165 -6.35 3.43 -3.49
CA TYR A 165 -6.27 1.98 -3.55
C TYR A 165 -5.88 1.41 -2.18
N ARG A 166 -6.49 0.29 -1.76
CA ARG A 166 -6.33 -0.26 -0.40
C ARG A 166 -4.88 -0.48 0.03
N ARG A 167 -4.03 -0.96 -0.88
CA ARG A 167 -2.60 -1.17 -0.60
C ARG A 167 -1.90 0.15 -0.30
N GLU A 168 -2.21 1.18 -1.08
CA GLU A 168 -1.60 2.51 -0.98
C GLU A 168 -2.06 3.22 0.28
N ALA A 169 -3.34 3.10 0.65
CA ALA A 169 -3.84 3.61 1.93
C ALA A 169 -3.07 3.04 3.13
N ARG A 170 -2.69 1.75 3.09
CA ARG A 170 -1.86 1.14 4.14
C ARG A 170 -0.42 1.67 4.14
N LEU A 171 0.17 1.88 2.97
CA LEU A 171 1.55 2.41 2.86
C LEU A 171 1.62 3.87 3.33
N VAL A 172 0.66 4.68 2.92
CA VAL A 172 0.58 6.10 3.26
C VAL A 172 0.25 6.31 4.74
N TRP A 173 -0.36 5.34 5.42
CA TRP A 173 -0.62 5.41 6.86
C TRP A 173 0.66 5.67 7.67
N GLU A 174 1.76 4.98 7.35
CA GLU A 174 3.06 5.21 8.02
C GLU A 174 3.54 6.65 7.83
N SER A 175 3.46 7.16 6.61
CA SER A 175 3.85 8.53 6.29
C SER A 175 2.95 9.53 7.00
N LEU A 176 1.65 9.25 7.13
CA LEU A 176 0.70 10.09 7.86
C LEU A 176 1.00 10.11 9.36
N LEU A 177 1.37 8.96 9.95
CA LEU A 177 1.85 8.87 11.34
C LEU A 177 3.16 9.64 11.52
N PHE A 178 4.08 9.52 10.57
CA PHE A 178 5.36 10.25 10.56
C PHE A 178 5.15 11.79 10.61
N MET A 179 4.07 12.30 10.01
CA MET A 179 3.74 13.72 10.05
C MET A 179 3.28 14.21 11.44
N GLN A 180 2.93 13.32 12.37
CA GLN A 180 2.38 13.73 13.67
C GLN A 180 3.47 14.33 14.58
N PRO A 181 3.26 15.54 15.13
CA PRO A 181 4.31 16.29 15.84
C PRO A 181 4.73 15.63 17.17
N GLY A 182 3.81 14.99 17.89
CA GLY A 182 4.07 14.38 19.19
C GLY A 182 4.86 13.07 19.12
N LEU A 183 4.83 12.37 17.98
CA LEU A 183 5.44 11.05 17.84
C LEU A 183 6.97 11.11 18.01
N TRP A 184 7.58 12.18 17.50
CA TRP A 184 9.03 12.37 17.54
C TRP A 184 9.55 12.82 18.89
N GLN A 185 8.71 13.25 19.84
CA GLN A 185 9.20 13.72 21.14
C GLN A 185 9.50 12.56 22.09
N SER A 186 8.92 11.38 21.85
CA SER A 186 9.10 10.18 22.67
C SER A 186 9.90 9.11 21.92
N SER A 187 10.93 8.57 22.58
CA SER A 187 11.69 7.42 22.05
C SER A 187 10.78 6.21 21.81
N ARG A 188 9.75 6.02 22.64
CA ARG A 188 8.77 4.94 22.47
C ARG A 188 7.96 5.08 21.18
N GLY A 189 7.51 6.30 20.87
CA GLY A 189 6.75 6.59 19.66
C GLY A 189 7.58 6.32 18.41
N ARG A 190 8.84 6.79 18.40
CA ARG A 190 9.81 6.52 17.31
C ARG A 190 10.04 5.03 17.10
N ASN A 191 10.39 4.30 18.18
CA ASN A 191 10.65 2.85 18.10
C ASN A 191 9.41 2.07 17.63
N SER A 192 8.21 2.51 18.03
CA SER A 192 6.95 1.87 17.60
C SER A 192 6.68 2.09 16.11
N LEU A 193 7.03 3.27 15.56
CA LEU A 193 6.90 3.54 14.14
C LEU A 193 7.95 2.77 13.33
N GLU A 194 9.20 2.72 13.81
CA GLU A 194 10.25 1.92 13.19
C GLU A 194 9.88 0.43 13.15
N ALA A 195 9.34 -0.11 14.24
CA ALA A 195 8.83 -1.47 14.28
C ALA A 195 7.65 -1.69 13.30
N LEU A 196 6.77 -0.69 13.13
CA LEU A 196 5.69 -0.75 12.14
C LEU A 196 6.24 -0.86 10.71
N VAL A 197 7.19 0.02 10.37
CA VAL A 197 7.87 0.04 9.06
C VAL A 197 8.63 -1.26 8.83
N ALA A 198 9.36 -1.73 9.83
CA ALA A 198 10.17 -2.95 9.78
C ALA A 198 9.30 -4.18 9.48
N ALA A 199 8.20 -4.39 10.21
CA ALA A 199 7.35 -5.56 9.96
C ALA A 199 6.68 -5.51 8.59
N ARG A 200 6.31 -4.32 8.08
CA ARG A 200 5.83 -4.19 6.70
C ARG A 200 6.91 -4.52 5.68
N LEU A 201 8.13 -3.99 5.84
CA LEU A 201 9.25 -4.30 4.95
C LEU A 201 9.55 -5.80 4.94
N GLU A 202 9.48 -6.44 6.11
CA GLU A 202 9.67 -7.86 6.27
C GLU A 202 8.60 -8.65 5.50
N GLU A 203 7.32 -8.28 5.65
CA GLU A 203 6.21 -8.88 4.89
C GLU A 203 6.42 -8.74 3.38
N THR A 204 6.85 -7.56 2.91
CA THR A 204 6.99 -7.30 1.47
C THR A 204 8.21 -7.97 0.84
N ASN A 205 9.33 -8.07 1.57
CA ASN A 205 10.62 -8.48 1.01
C ASN A 205 11.02 -9.91 1.40
N PHE A 206 10.49 -10.44 2.51
CA PHE A 206 10.88 -11.73 3.08
C PHE A 206 9.73 -12.70 3.32
N SER A 207 8.49 -12.38 2.90
CA SER A 207 7.41 -13.35 2.96
C SER A 207 7.76 -14.61 2.14
N HIS A 208 7.78 -15.76 2.82
CA HIS A 208 8.20 -17.04 2.26
C HIS A 208 7.30 -17.46 1.10
N CYS A 209 7.89 -17.74 -0.06
CA CYS A 209 7.23 -18.44 -1.17
C CYS A 209 6.55 -19.76 -0.73
N ALA A 210 7.00 -20.38 0.38
CA ALA A 210 6.39 -21.58 0.95
C ALA A 210 4.94 -21.37 1.44
N GLN A 211 4.64 -20.27 2.13
CA GLN A 211 3.26 -19.96 2.57
C GLN A 211 2.35 -19.61 1.38
N ALA A 212 2.90 -18.99 0.34
CA ALA A 212 2.17 -18.72 -0.90
C ALA A 212 1.91 -19.99 -1.73
N ALA A 213 2.78 -20.99 -1.65
CA ALA A 213 2.62 -22.30 -2.28
C ALA A 213 1.63 -23.20 -1.51
N GLU A 214 1.64 -23.16 -0.17
CA GLU A 214 0.63 -23.84 0.66
C GLU A 214 -0.78 -23.28 0.47
N ARG A 215 -0.91 -21.96 0.28
CA ARG A 215 -2.17 -21.29 -0.10
C ARG A 215 -2.74 -21.75 -1.46
N LYS A 216 -1.95 -22.43 -2.30
CA LYS A 216 -2.35 -22.95 -3.62
C LYS A 216 -2.47 -24.48 -3.67
N ARG A 217 -2.46 -25.17 -2.53
CA ARG A 217 -2.76 -26.62 -2.52
C ARG A 217 -4.18 -26.85 -3.00
N LEU A 218 -4.31 -27.67 -4.04
CA LEU A 218 -5.58 -28.15 -4.59
C LEU A 218 -6.43 -28.74 -3.46
N VAL A 219 -7.65 -28.20 -3.26
CA VAL A 219 -8.71 -28.93 -2.57
C VAL A 219 -9.18 -29.99 -3.55
N GLN A 220 -8.96 -31.26 -3.22
CA GLN A 220 -9.46 -32.37 -4.01
C GLN A 220 -10.98 -32.42 -3.83
N THR A 221 -11.73 -31.92 -4.80
CA THR A 221 -13.18 -32.08 -4.82
C THR A 221 -13.53 -33.50 -5.24
N ASN A 222 -14.46 -34.12 -4.52
CA ASN A 222 -14.97 -35.43 -4.89
C ASN A 222 -15.58 -35.37 -6.30
N LYS A 223 -15.29 -36.39 -7.11
CA LYS A 223 -15.52 -36.49 -8.56
C LYS A 223 -17.00 -36.62 -8.96
N GLU A 224 -17.83 -35.60 -8.76
CA GLU A 224 -19.20 -35.62 -9.34
C GLU A 224 -19.65 -34.33 -10.06
N ASP A 225 -18.94 -33.20 -9.94
CA ASP A 225 -19.29 -31.97 -10.67
C ASP A 225 -18.30 -31.66 -11.80
N GLU A 226 -18.58 -32.21 -12.98
CA GLU A 226 -18.03 -31.72 -14.24
C GLU A 226 -18.61 -30.32 -14.53
N ARG A 227 -17.88 -29.26 -14.17
CA ARG A 227 -17.85 -27.95 -14.86
C ARG A 227 -16.95 -26.97 -14.11
N CYS A 228 -15.66 -26.96 -14.44
CA CYS A 228 -14.80 -25.76 -14.46
C CYS A 228 -13.39 -26.15 -14.91
N PHE A 229 -13.09 -25.93 -16.19
CA PHE A 229 -11.72 -25.98 -16.69
C PHE A 229 -11.03 -24.66 -16.39
N ILE A 230 -9.96 -24.68 -15.58
CA ILE A 230 -8.90 -23.67 -15.64
C ILE A 230 -7.57 -24.40 -15.68
N VAL A 231 -6.97 -24.47 -16.87
CA VAL A 231 -5.59 -24.91 -17.06
C VAL A 231 -4.67 -23.70 -16.89
N MET A 232 -3.83 -23.70 -15.87
CA MET A 232 -2.61 -22.87 -15.87
C MET A 232 -1.39 -23.78 -15.88
N ARG A 233 -0.60 -23.63 -16.94
CA ARG A 233 0.59 -24.42 -17.23
C ARG A 233 1.68 -24.12 -16.17
N VAL A 234 2.07 -25.14 -15.41
CA VAL A 234 3.33 -25.13 -14.66
C VAL A 234 4.42 -25.56 -15.65
N LYS A 235 5.53 -24.82 -15.75
CA LYS A 235 6.75 -25.37 -16.32
C LYS A 235 7.40 -26.20 -15.22
N ASP A 236 7.43 -27.52 -15.42
CA ASP A 236 8.02 -28.46 -14.47
C ASP A 236 9.48 -28.11 -14.19
N ALA A 237 9.79 -28.05 -12.90
CA ALA A 237 11.14 -28.04 -12.39
C ALA A 237 11.54 -29.49 -12.11
N THR A 238 12.25 -30.13 -13.04
CA THR A 238 13.21 -31.20 -12.75
C THR A 238 14.11 -31.42 -13.97
N GLN A 239 15.33 -30.89 -13.91
CA GLN A 239 16.54 -31.61 -14.31
C GLN A 239 17.75 -30.85 -13.74
N ALA A 240 18.30 -31.41 -12.67
CA ALA A 240 19.66 -31.13 -12.25
C ALA A 240 20.57 -32.05 -13.06
N VAL A 241 21.48 -31.48 -13.88
CA VAL A 241 22.79 -32.07 -14.21
C VAL A 241 23.78 -30.94 -14.52
N GLU A 242 24.89 -31.04 -13.80
CA GLU A 242 26.25 -30.49 -13.88
C GLU A 242 26.76 -29.64 -15.08
N SER A 243 27.55 -28.64 -14.69
CA SER A 243 28.76 -28.10 -15.33
C SER A 243 28.65 -27.35 -16.67
N SER A 244 29.00 -26.06 -16.66
CA SER A 244 30.18 -25.55 -17.36
C SER A 244 30.26 -24.02 -17.26
N ASN A 245 31.50 -23.58 -17.09
CA ASN A 245 31.95 -22.20 -17.04
C ASN A 245 31.70 -21.51 -18.39
N LYS A 246 30.99 -20.37 -18.43
CA LYS A 246 31.08 -19.33 -19.47
C LYS A 246 30.28 -18.09 -19.08
N GLY A 247 30.93 -16.93 -19.17
CA GLY A 247 30.37 -15.63 -18.86
C GLY A 247 29.24 -15.21 -19.81
N GLY A 248 28.37 -14.34 -19.29
CA GLY A 248 27.33 -13.65 -20.04
C GLY A 248 26.59 -12.69 -19.11
N GLU A 249 26.83 -11.39 -19.28
CA GLU A 249 26.04 -10.31 -18.70
C GLU A 249 24.55 -10.49 -19.06
N ALA A 250 23.68 -10.47 -18.07
CA ALA A 250 22.24 -10.41 -18.28
C ALA A 250 21.56 -9.50 -17.25
N GLY A 251 21.30 -8.27 -17.69
CA GLY A 251 20.05 -7.52 -17.46
C GLY A 251 19.50 -7.44 -16.05
N GLN A 252 19.91 -6.41 -15.31
CA GLN A 252 19.16 -5.89 -14.17
C GLN A 252 17.85 -5.26 -14.65
N SER A 253 16.69 -5.88 -14.36
CA SER A 253 15.43 -5.18 -14.02
C SER A 253 14.29 -6.18 -13.80
N ALA A 254 13.81 -6.26 -12.56
CA ALA A 254 12.38 -6.26 -12.17
C ALA A 254 12.27 -6.70 -10.70
N HIS A 255 12.07 -5.74 -9.79
CA HIS A 255 11.64 -5.91 -8.38
C HIS A 255 12.27 -7.11 -7.65
N GLY A 256 13.35 -6.84 -6.92
CA GLY A 256 14.11 -7.82 -6.13
C GLY A 256 13.29 -8.50 -5.03
N ARG A 257 12.46 -9.48 -5.41
CA ARG A 257 12.11 -10.59 -4.55
C ARG A 257 13.36 -11.46 -4.45
N LEU A 258 14.07 -11.40 -3.34
CA LEU A 258 15.09 -12.42 -3.08
C LEU A 258 14.37 -13.75 -2.89
N ASN A 259 14.72 -14.73 -3.71
CA ASN A 259 14.42 -16.12 -3.39
C ASN A 259 15.25 -16.49 -2.16
N VAL A 260 14.59 -16.49 -1.01
CA VAL A 260 15.13 -16.93 0.28
C VAL A 260 15.45 -18.42 0.16
N VAL A 261 16.68 -18.75 -0.19
CA VAL A 261 17.22 -20.09 0.05
C VAL A 261 18.47 -20.04 0.94
N THR A 262 19.22 -18.94 1.03
CA THR A 262 20.43 -18.90 1.91
C THR A 262 20.82 -17.47 2.34
N VAL A 263 19.97 -16.74 3.06
CA VAL A 263 20.42 -15.51 3.75
C VAL A 263 20.49 -15.84 5.23
N SER A 264 21.65 -15.62 5.85
CA SER A 264 21.81 -15.86 7.29
C SER A 264 20.89 -14.92 8.08
N ALA A 265 20.50 -15.30 9.30
CA ALA A 265 19.64 -14.45 10.14
C ALA A 265 20.27 -13.06 10.41
N GLU A 266 21.60 -13.02 10.51
CA GLU A 266 22.38 -11.80 10.69
C GLU A 266 22.37 -10.91 9.44
N GLU A 267 22.57 -11.49 8.26
CA GLU A 267 22.48 -10.75 6.98
C GLU A 267 21.07 -10.20 6.73
N LYS A 268 20.03 -10.98 7.09
CA LYS A 268 18.64 -10.51 7.04
C LYS A 268 18.44 -9.32 7.97
N ALA A 269 18.92 -9.38 9.21
CA ALA A 269 18.78 -8.30 10.17
C ALA A 269 19.51 -7.02 9.72
N ALA A 270 20.75 -7.14 9.21
CA ALA A 270 21.51 -6.01 8.69
C ALA A 270 20.79 -5.34 7.50
N LYS A 271 20.34 -6.14 6.53
CA LYS A 271 19.59 -5.64 5.36
C LYS A 271 18.25 -5.00 5.75
N MET A 272 17.55 -5.58 6.73
CA MET A 272 16.33 -4.99 7.28
C MET A 272 16.61 -3.62 7.90
N GLY A 273 17.71 -3.48 8.64
CA GLY A 273 18.15 -2.19 9.20
C GLY A 273 18.34 -1.13 8.13
N GLU A 274 19.08 -1.45 7.07
CA GLU A 274 19.32 -0.54 5.93
C GLU A 274 18.01 -0.09 5.25
N MET A 275 17.09 -1.02 4.98
CA MET A 275 15.81 -0.67 4.34
C MET A 275 14.90 0.16 5.24
N VAL A 276 14.92 -0.06 6.56
CA VAL A 276 14.17 0.76 7.53
C VAL A 276 14.76 2.16 7.56
N GLU A 277 16.08 2.30 7.63
CA GLU A 277 16.77 3.59 7.62
C GLU A 277 16.45 4.38 6.33
N GLU A 278 16.58 3.76 5.16
CA GLU A 278 16.24 4.38 3.88
C GLU A 278 14.78 4.85 3.87
N ARG A 279 13.85 4.02 4.34
CA ARG A 279 12.43 4.39 4.38
C ARG A 279 12.17 5.56 5.34
N MET A 280 12.83 5.60 6.50
CA MET A 280 12.73 6.70 7.46
C MET A 280 13.27 7.99 6.87
N GLU A 281 14.38 7.95 6.13
CA GLU A 281 14.92 9.10 5.41
C GLU A 281 13.96 9.59 4.31
N GLN A 282 13.36 8.68 3.54
CA GLN A 282 12.35 9.03 2.54
C GLN A 282 11.15 9.77 3.17
N MET A 283 10.66 9.31 4.33
CA MET A 283 9.58 9.99 5.06
C MET A 283 10.01 11.36 5.62
N ALA A 284 11.26 11.48 6.09
CA ALA A 284 11.82 12.77 6.52
C ALA A 284 11.92 13.77 5.36
N ALA A 285 12.38 13.32 4.19
CA ALA A 285 12.40 14.12 2.97
C ALA A 285 10.98 14.54 2.55
N LEU A 286 10.03 13.61 2.60
CA LEU A 286 8.62 13.87 2.33
C LEU A 286 8.05 14.95 3.26
N LYS A 287 8.31 14.87 4.56
CA LYS A 287 7.85 15.87 5.55
C LYS A 287 8.34 17.27 5.20
N ARG A 288 9.62 17.43 4.87
CA ARG A 288 10.19 18.72 4.44
C ARG A 288 9.49 19.28 3.19
N LEU A 289 9.14 18.40 2.23
CA LEU A 289 8.45 18.80 1.01
C LEU A 289 6.99 19.22 1.25
N VAL A 290 6.28 18.53 2.15
CA VAL A 290 4.90 18.87 2.54
C VAL A 290 4.87 20.19 3.31
N GLU A 291 5.74 20.36 4.31
CA GLU A 291 5.84 21.60 5.08
C GLU A 291 6.19 22.81 4.21
N ARG A 292 7.10 22.64 3.23
CA ARG A 292 7.41 23.69 2.25
C ARG A 292 6.19 24.06 1.41
N GLY A 293 5.41 23.08 0.99
CA GLY A 293 4.15 23.30 0.25
C GLY A 293 3.14 24.10 1.06
N VAL A 294 2.97 23.77 2.34
CA VAL A 294 2.09 24.51 3.26
C VAL A 294 2.54 25.96 3.44
N ARG A 295 3.85 26.21 3.60
CA ARG A 295 4.40 27.57 3.72
C ARG A 295 4.19 28.38 2.44
N ALA A 296 4.42 27.79 1.28
CA ALA A 296 4.19 28.43 -0.01
C ALA A 296 2.70 28.80 -0.21
N ALA A 297 1.78 27.92 0.18
CA ALA A 297 0.34 28.19 0.11
C ALA A 297 -0.09 29.34 1.05
N LYS A 298 0.48 29.41 2.26
CA LYS A 298 0.20 30.52 3.20
C LYS A 298 0.79 31.85 2.75
N GLY A 299 1.98 31.84 2.13
CA GLY A 299 2.63 33.05 1.62
C GLY A 299 2.00 33.63 0.35
N ALA A 300 1.21 32.86 -0.39
CA ALA A 300 0.50 33.33 -1.59
C ALA A 300 -0.83 34.05 -1.28
N HIS A 301 -1.25 34.10 -0.02
CA HIS A 301 -2.48 34.76 0.46
C HIS A 301 -2.21 36.08 1.22
N LEU A 302 -0.97 36.57 1.19
CA LEU A 302 -0.55 37.89 1.69
C LEU A 302 -0.08 38.75 0.51
#